data_AF-K1SQC2-F1
#
_entry.id   AF-K1SQC2-F1
#
_cell.length_a   1.000
_cell.length_b   1.000
_cell.length_c   1.000
_cell.angle_alpha   90.00
_cell.angle_beta   90.00
_cell.angle_gamma   90.00
#
_symmetry.space_group_name_H-M   'P 1'
#
loop_
_entity.id
_entity.type
_entity.pdbx_description
1 polymer ?
#
loop_
_entity_poly.entity_id
_entity_poly.type
_entity_poly.pdbx_seq_one_letter_code
_entity_poly.pdbx_strand_id
1 'polypeptide(L)' 'MDGTPHIKRPDVDNVAKAILDALNGHAYNDDSAIALLTVQKYQTTGASRVEVTIEEEK' A
#
# COMPACT_ATOMS: atom_id res chain seq x y z
N MET A 1 -25.12 -11.92 -2.99
CA MET A 1 -23.88 -11.36 -2.41
C MET A 1 -24.16 -9.89 -2.25
N ASP A 2 -24.72 -9.53 -1.10
CA ASP A 2 -25.22 -8.17 -0.88
C ASP A 2 -24.07 -7.38 -0.26
N GLY A 3 -23.01 -7.24 -1.07
CA GLY A 3 -21.79 -6.56 -0.69
C GLY A 3 -21.96 -5.07 -0.89
N THR A 4 -22.53 -4.37 0.10
CA THR A 4 -22.39 -2.92 0.16
C THR A 4 -20.89 -2.61 0.13
N PRO A 5 -20.38 -1.84 -0.85
CA PRO A 5 -18.96 -1.48 -0.89
C PRO A 5 -18.56 -0.83 0.42
N HIS A 6 -17.34 -1.13 0.90
CA HIS A 6 -16.82 -0.56 2.12
C HIS A 6 -16.72 0.97 2.00
N ILE A 7 -17.71 1.68 2.55
CA ILE A 7 -17.88 3.14 2.46
C ILE A 7 -17.02 3.93 3.46
N LYS A 8 -16.30 3.26 4.36
CA LYS A 8 -15.34 3.93 5.26
C LYS A 8 -14.01 4.13 4.53
N ARG A 9 -13.39 5.31 4.70
CA ARG A 9 -12.04 5.61 4.20
C ARG A 9 -11.12 4.42 4.50
N PRO A 10 -10.45 3.82 3.50
CA PRO A 10 -9.69 2.60 3.71
C PRO A 10 -8.60 2.84 4.75
N ASP A 11 -8.47 1.87 5.66
CA ASP A 11 -7.42 1.88 6.65
C ASP A 11 -6.05 1.80 5.97
N VAL A 12 -5.07 2.50 6.56
CA VAL A 12 -3.76 2.72 5.92
C VAL A 12 -2.99 1.41 5.74
N ASP A 13 -3.20 0.45 6.63
CA ASP A 13 -2.68 -0.91 6.59
C ASP A 13 -3.28 -1.75 5.45
N ASN A 14 -4.58 -1.63 5.19
CA ASN A 14 -5.23 -2.33 4.08
C ASN A 14 -4.71 -1.84 2.72
N VAL A 15 -4.51 -0.53 2.59
CA VAL A 15 -3.90 0.05 1.38
C VAL A 15 -2.45 -0.41 1.24
N ALA A 16 -1.68 -0.38 2.33
CA ALA A 16 -0.30 -0.85 2.33
C ALA A 16 -0.22 -2.32 1.89
N LYS A 17 -1.05 -3.20 2.47
CA LYS A 17 -1.10 -4.61 2.12
C LYS A 17 -1.37 -4.83 0.63
N ALA A 18 -2.37 -4.15 0.07
CA ALA A 18 -2.67 -4.26 -1.36
C ALA A 18 -1.51 -3.82 -2.27
N ILE A 19 -0.74 -2.80 -1.85
CA ILE A 19 0.45 -2.35 -2.56
C ILE A 19 1.57 -3.39 -2.47
N LEU A 20 1.81 -3.95 -1.29
CA LEU A 20 2.83 -4.99 -1.10
C LEU A 20 2.52 -6.23 -1.95
N ASP A 21 1.28 -6.71 -1.89
CA ASP A 21 0.82 -7.86 -2.68
C ASP A 21 1.00 -7.62 -4.20
N ALA A 22 0.73 -6.39 -4.67
CA ALA A 22 0.88 -6.03 -6.08
C ALA A 22 2.34 -5.88 -6.54
N LEU A 23 3.26 -5.60 -5.61
CA LEU A 23 4.69 -5.44 -5.90
C LEU A 23 5.48 -6.75 -5.70
N ASN A 24 4.90 -7.74 -5.03
CA ASN A 24 5.53 -9.02 -4.81
C ASN A 24 5.85 -9.74 -6.13
N GLY A 25 7.08 -10.22 -6.27
CA GLY A 25 7.61 -10.77 -7.52
C GLY A 25 7.90 -9.74 -8.63
N HIS A 26 7.58 -8.46 -8.43
CA HIS A 26 7.78 -7.39 -9.39
C HIS A 26 8.89 -6.41 -8.99
N ALA A 27 8.81 -5.88 -7.77
CA ALA A 27 9.84 -4.98 -7.21
C ALA A 27 10.88 -5.71 -6.37
N TYR A 28 10.53 -6.88 -5.85
CA TYR A 28 11.35 -7.78 -5.05
C TYR A 28 10.85 -9.22 -5.25
N ASN A 29 11.68 -10.21 -4.94
CA ASN A 29 11.31 -11.62 -5.18
C ASN A 29 10.19 -12.11 -4.26
N ASP A 30 10.19 -11.68 -3.00
CA ASP A 30 9.26 -12.09 -1.96
C ASP A 30 9.09 -10.94 -0.96
N ASP A 31 7.91 -10.80 -0.35
CA ASP A 31 7.60 -9.73 0.61
C ASP A 31 8.42 -9.85 1.92
N SER A 32 8.99 -11.02 2.20
CA SER A 32 10.00 -11.21 3.25
C SER A 32 11.25 -10.33 3.11
N ALA A 33 11.51 -9.78 1.91
CA ALA A 33 12.60 -8.84 1.69
C ALA A 33 12.36 -7.45 2.33
N ILE A 34 11.13 -7.13 2.73
CA ILE A 34 10.81 -5.84 3.35
C ILE A 34 11.18 -5.86 4.83
N ALA A 35 12.33 -5.27 5.15
CA ALA A 35 12.80 -5.12 6.53
C ALA A 35 12.16 -3.92 7.27
N LEU A 36 11.74 -2.89 6.52
CA LEU A 36 11.15 -1.66 7.07
C LEU A 36 10.02 -1.15 6.16
N LEU A 37 8.90 -0.77 6.76
CA LEU A 37 7.76 -0.17 6.06
C LEU A 37 7.29 1.08 6.78
N THR A 38 7.33 2.23 6.09
CA THR A 38 6.73 3.49 6.56
C THR A 38 5.52 3.82 5.71
N VAL A 39 4.35 3.99 6.34
CA VAL A 39 3.11 4.32 5.64
C VAL A 39 2.48 5.56 6.26
N GLN A 40 2.14 6.53 5.40
CA GLN A 40 1.54 7.79 5.83
C GLN A 40 0.26 8.04 5.03
N LYS A 41 -0.80 8.49 5.73
CA LYS A 41 -2.07 8.85 5.13
C LYS A 41 -2.25 10.36 5.22
N TYR A 42 -2.45 10.98 4.07
CA TYR A 42 -2.74 12.40 3.96
C TYR A 42 -4.18 12.64 3.49
N GLN A 43 -4.79 13.72 3.97
CA GLN A 43 -6.02 14.22 3.36
C GLN A 43 -5.66 15.14 2.20
N THR A 44 -6.41 15.06 1.10
CA THR A 44 -6.22 15.93 -0.05
C THR A 44 -7.56 16.40 -0.60
N THR A 45 -7.57 17.59 -1.19
CA THR A 45 -8.70 18.14 -1.96
C THR A 45 -8.58 17.82 -3.46
N GLY A 46 -7.44 17.27 -3.90
CA GLY A 46 -7.19 16.85 -5.28
C GLY A 46 -7.53 15.39 -5.54
N ALA A 47 -7.05 14.88 -6.68
CA ALA A 47 -7.21 13.47 -7.03
C ALA A 47 -6.49 12.55 -6.03
N SER A 48 -7.17 11.49 -5.61
CA SER A 48 -6.60 10.47 -4.74
C SER A 48 -5.50 9.71 -5.48
N ARG A 49 -4.37 9.48 -4.81
CA ARG A 49 -3.24 8.72 -5.36
C ARG A 49 -2.44 8.06 -4.25
N VAL A 50 -1.56 7.17 -4.67
CA VAL A 50 -0.52 6.56 -3.84
C VAL A 50 0.82 6.96 -4.43
N GLU A 51 1.77 7.31 -3.57
CA GLU A 51 3.18 7.49 -3.93
C GLU A 51 3.96 6.39 -3.23
N VAL A 52 4.82 5.68 -3.98
CA VAL A 52 5.60 4.54 -3.48
C VAL A 52 7.07 4.80 -3.78
N THR A 53 7.91 4.66 -2.76
CA THR A 53 9.37 4.69 -2.86
C THR A 53 9.90 3.38 -2.31
N ILE A 54 10.81 2.74 -3.04
CA ILE A 54 11.45 1.48 -2.68
C ILE A 54 12.96 1.71 -2.77
N GLU A 55 13.66 1.34 -1.71
CA GLU A 55 15.11 1.50 -1.59
C GLU A 55 15.70 0.18 -1.10
N GLU A 56 16.83 -0.22 -1.68
CA GLU A 56 17.62 -1.36 -1.20
C GLU A 56 18.55 -0.89 -0.09
N GLU A 57 18.58 -1.64 1.02
CA GLU A 57 19.49 -1.36 2.13
C GLU A 57 20.91 -1.84 1.75
N LYS A 58 21.91 -0.99 1.96
CA LYS A 58 23.31 -1.23 1.55
C LYS A 58 24.12 -1.99 2.59
#